data_AF-A0A838KEM4-F1
#
_entry.id   AF-A0A838KEM4-F1
#
_cell.length_a   1.000
_cell.length_b   1.000
_cell.length_c   1.000
_cell.angle_alpha   90.00
_cell.angle_beta   90.00
_cell.angle_gamma   90.00
#
_symmetry.space_group_name_H-M   'P 1'
#
loop_
_entity.id
_entity.type
_entity.pdbx_description
1 polymer ?
#
loop_
_entity_poly.entity_id
_entity_poly.type
_entity_poly.pdbx_seq_one_letter_code
_entity_poly.pdbx_strand_id
1 'polypeptide(L)'
;MTVNLPDLDPDRVVEVARSVPGVVELTGGPLGSASTYLPGRRVPGVRLAEDLVAVHLVVTLDRPLHEVANDVRHALSAALGGRRIDVVIEDVVQEVLHAPAAATAFPEAAP
;
A
#
# COMPACT_ATOMS: atom_id res chain seq x y z
N MET A 1 15.28 -16.25 9.55
CA MET A 1 14.40 -17.40 9.29
C MET A 1 13.71 -17.13 7.96
N THR A 2 14.27 -17.64 6.87
CA THR A 2 13.72 -17.45 5.51
C THR A 2 12.82 -18.63 5.23
N VAL A 3 11.51 -18.38 5.20
CA VAL A 3 10.50 -19.42 4.94
C VAL A 3 10.34 -19.52 3.43
N ASN A 4 10.72 -20.65 2.84
CA ASN A 4 10.48 -20.94 1.43
C ASN A 4 9.01 -21.34 1.30
N LEU A 5 8.15 -20.43 0.83
CA LEU A 5 6.74 -20.66 0.49
C LEU A 5 6.67 -20.86 -1.04
N PRO A 6 6.94 -22.08 -1.56
CA PRO A 6 7.09 -22.32 -3.00
C PRO A 6 5.83 -22.01 -3.83
N ASP A 7 4.66 -21.94 -3.18
CA ASP A 7 3.36 -21.71 -3.84
C ASP A 7 2.87 -20.26 -3.78
N LEU A 8 3.63 -19.36 -3.14
CA LEU A 8 3.21 -17.97 -2.91
C LEU A 8 4.20 -17.01 -3.56
N ASP A 9 3.92 -16.65 -4.81
CA ASP A 9 4.72 -15.69 -5.55
C ASP A 9 4.46 -14.26 -5.04
N PRO A 10 5.43 -13.60 -4.40
CA PRO A 10 5.26 -12.23 -3.94
C PRO A 10 5.02 -11.24 -5.09
N ASP A 11 5.50 -11.52 -6.31
CA ASP A 11 5.23 -10.66 -7.47
C ASP A 11 3.75 -10.72 -7.87
N ARG A 12 3.12 -11.90 -7.76
CA ARG A 12 1.68 -12.06 -7.98
C ARG A 12 0.85 -11.30 -6.96
N VAL A 13 1.29 -11.24 -5.71
CA VAL A 13 0.65 -10.44 -4.65
C VAL A 13 0.71 -8.95 -5.00
N VAL A 14 1.88 -8.47 -5.45
CA VAL A 14 2.07 -7.08 -5.88
C VAL A 14 1.15 -6.75 -7.06
N GLU A 15 1.10 -7.62 -8.07
CA GLU A 15 0.28 -7.44 -9.26
C GLU A 15 -1.21 -7.33 -8.92
N VAL A 16 -1.73 -8.28 -8.12
CA VAL A 16 -3.14 -8.28 -7.71
C VAL A 16 -3.46 -7.05 -6.86
N ALA A 17 -2.62 -6.69 -5.90
CA ALA A 17 -2.85 -5.51 -5.06
C ALA A 17 -2.85 -4.21 -5.90
N ARG A 18 -1.93 -4.06 -6.86
CA ARG A 18 -1.88 -2.90 -7.77
C ARG A 18 -3.04 -2.82 -8.75
N SER A 19 -3.74 -3.92 -9.00
CA SER A 19 -4.92 -3.92 -9.86
C SER A 19 -6.15 -3.26 -9.20
N VAL A 20 -6.12 -3.03 -7.89
CA VAL A 20 -7.24 -2.44 -7.14
C VAL A 20 -7.26 -0.92 -7.31
N PRO A 21 -8.38 -0.33 -7.77
CA PRO A 21 -8.51 1.12 -7.88
C PRO A 21 -8.29 1.83 -6.54
N GLY A 22 -7.38 2.81 -6.57
CA GLY A 22 -6.96 3.58 -5.40
C GLY A 22 -5.65 3.12 -4.77
N VAL A 23 -5.07 1.99 -5.19
CA VAL A 23 -3.71 1.59 -4.80
C VAL A 23 -2.68 2.28 -5.69
N VAL A 24 -1.75 3.01 -5.07
CA VAL A 24 -0.70 3.78 -5.77
C VAL A 24 0.57 2.95 -5.86
N GLU A 25 1.02 2.43 -4.71
CA GLU A 25 2.21 1.59 -4.63
C GLU A 25 2.18 0.67 -3.41
N LEU A 26 3.06 -0.35 -3.44
CA LEU A 26 3.36 -1.19 -2.30
C LEU A 26 4.67 -0.71 -1.68
N THR A 27 4.63 -0.39 -0.39
CA THR A 27 5.75 0.17 0.35
C THR A 27 6.30 -0.85 1.33
N GLY A 28 7.62 -0.93 1.47
CA GLY A 28 8.29 -1.82 2.42
C GLY A 28 7.95 -1.60 3.90
N GLY A 29 7.13 -0.59 4.22
CA GLY A 29 6.86 -0.12 5.57
C GLY A 29 8.09 0.53 6.22
N PRO A 30 7.95 1.15 7.40
CA PRO A 30 9.06 1.70 8.16
C PRO A 30 10.14 0.63 8.39
N LEU A 31 11.41 0.98 8.12
CA LEU A 31 12.58 0.09 8.26
C LEU A 31 12.55 -1.19 7.40
N GLY A 32 11.69 -1.28 6.38
CA GLY A 32 11.60 -2.48 5.54
C GLY A 32 10.93 -3.68 6.19
N SER A 33 10.11 -3.42 7.23
CA SER A 33 9.40 -4.41 8.03
C SER A 33 8.40 -5.27 7.22
N ALA A 34 8.00 -4.79 6.04
CA ALA A 34 7.14 -5.46 5.08
C ALA A 34 7.87 -5.70 3.76
N SER A 35 8.91 -6.52 3.78
CA SER A 35 9.59 -6.91 2.55
C SER A 35 9.93 -8.38 2.54
N THR A 36 9.60 -9.03 1.44
CA THR A 36 9.95 -10.43 1.21
C THR A 36 11.31 -10.46 0.54
N TYR A 37 12.26 -11.10 1.20
CA TYR A 37 13.62 -11.29 0.68
C TYR A 37 13.67 -12.60 -0.08
N LEU A 38 13.96 -12.51 -1.38
CA LEU A 38 14.25 -13.64 -2.25
C LEU A 38 15.76 -13.70 -2.52
N PRO A 39 16.31 -14.84 -2.95
CA PRO A 39 17.72 -14.90 -3.37
C PRO A 39 18.03 -13.84 -4.44
N GLY A 40 18.87 -12.87 -4.10
CA GLY A 40 19.32 -11.81 -5.02
C GLY A 40 18.37 -10.62 -5.24
N ARG A 41 17.16 -10.61 -4.66
CA ARG A 41 16.25 -9.46 -4.80
C ARG A 41 15.27 -9.30 -3.63
N ARG A 42 14.73 -8.09 -3.49
CA ARG A 42 13.75 -7.73 -2.46
C ARG A 42 12.44 -7.32 -3.09
N VAL A 43 11.33 -7.87 -2.59
CA VAL A 43 9.97 -7.44 -2.98
C VAL A 43 9.42 -6.55 -1.87
N PRO A 44 9.26 -5.22 -2.10
CA PRO A 44 8.72 -4.30 -1.12
C PRO A 44 7.20 -4.47 -0.95
N GLY A 45 6.73 -4.17 0.27
CA GLY A 45 5.32 -4.11 0.66
C GLY A 45 4.58 -5.43 0.75
N VAL A 46 5.27 -6.56 0.63
CA VAL A 46 4.71 -7.88 0.85
C VAL A 46 5.55 -8.58 1.91
N ARG A 47 4.91 -9.11 2.94
CA ARG A 47 5.51 -10.04 3.91
C ARG A 47 4.71 -11.33 3.92
N LEU A 48 5.41 -12.42 3.63
CA LEU A 48 4.85 -13.77 3.60
C LEU A 48 5.24 -14.55 4.86
N ALA A 49 4.26 -15.16 5.51
CA ALA A 49 4.40 -16.14 6.58
C ALA A 49 3.49 -17.34 6.29
N GLU A 50 3.59 -18.41 7.09
CA GLU A 50 2.87 -19.68 6.84
C GLU A 50 1.35 -19.47 6.66
N ASP A 51 0.70 -18.73 7.56
CA ASP A 51 -0.75 -18.51 7.54
C ASP A 51 -1.17 -17.04 7.30
N LEU A 52 -0.20 -16.14 7.11
CA LEU A 52 -0.43 -14.70 7.02
C LEU A 52 0.28 -14.08 5.83
N VAL A 53 -0.47 -13.29 5.08
CA VAL A 53 0.05 -12.36 4.08
C VAL A 53 -0.21 -10.95 4.57
N ALA A 54 0.85 -10.19 4.82
CA ALA A 54 0.74 -8.77 5.15
C ALA A 54 1.14 -7.94 3.94
N VAL A 55 0.28 -6.98 3.58
CA VAL A 55 0.50 -6.07 2.44
C VAL A 55 0.45 -4.63 2.92
N HIS A 56 1.47 -3.87 2.57
CA HIS A 56 1.67 -2.49 2.99
C HIS A 56 1.60 -1.56 1.78
N LEU A 57 0.69 -0.59 1.83
CA LEU A 57 0.22 0.14 0.65
C LEU A 57 0.25 1.66 0.89
N VAL A 58 0.43 2.39 -0.21
CA VAL A 58 0.05 3.80 -0.32
C VAL A 58 -1.20 3.87 -1.21
N VAL A 59 -2.18 4.65 -0.78
CA VAL A 59 -3.48 4.75 -1.48
C VAL A 59 -3.91 6.20 -1.73
N THR A 60 -4.84 6.41 -2.65
CA THR A 60 -5.47 7.71 -2.88
C THR A 60 -6.60 7.97 -1.87
N LEU A 61 -6.87 9.24 -1.56
CA LEU A 61 -8.01 9.65 -0.72
C LEU A 61 -9.34 9.83 -1.47
N ASP A 62 -9.42 9.44 -2.74
CA ASP A 62 -10.63 9.61 -3.58
C ASP A 62 -11.85 8.80 -3.09
N ARG A 63 -11.61 7.79 -2.26
CA ARG A 63 -12.62 6.88 -1.71
C ARG A 63 -12.28 6.48 -0.27
N PRO A 64 -13.27 6.00 0.52
CA PRO A 64 -13.02 5.63 1.91
C PRO A 64 -11.94 4.54 2.03
N LEU A 65 -10.93 4.78 2.87
CA LEU A 65 -9.76 3.91 3.01
C LEU A 65 -10.11 2.45 3.34
N HIS A 66 -11.13 2.25 4.17
CA HIS A 66 -11.58 0.92 4.57
C HIS A 66 -12.16 0.11 3.39
N GLU A 67 -12.75 0.77 2.40
CA GLU A 67 -13.25 0.11 1.19
C GLU A 67 -12.10 -0.34 0.31
N VAL A 68 -11.08 0.52 0.09
CA VAL A 68 -9.87 0.13 -0.65
C VAL A 68 -9.19 -1.06 0.01
N ALA A 69 -9.04 -1.03 1.34
CA ALA A 69 -8.46 -2.13 2.09
C ALA A 69 -9.27 -3.43 1.97
N ASN A 70 -10.60 -3.34 1.96
CA ASN A 70 -11.47 -4.49 1.77
C ASN A 70 -11.39 -5.06 0.35
N ASP A 71 -11.33 -4.21 -0.67
CA ASP A 71 -11.19 -4.63 -2.06
C ASP A 71 -9.86 -5.36 -2.29
N VAL A 72 -8.76 -4.82 -1.74
CA VAL A 72 -7.45 -5.49 -1.76
C VAL A 72 -7.52 -6.84 -1.05
N ARG A 73 -8.12 -6.88 0.15
CA ARG A 73 -8.29 -8.13 0.89
C ARG A 73 -9.09 -9.15 0.07
N HIS A 74 -10.19 -8.77 -0.55
CA HIS A 74 -11.01 -9.64 -1.37
C HIS A 74 -10.27 -10.17 -2.60
N ALA A 75 -9.59 -9.29 -3.34
CA ALA A 75 -8.82 -9.66 -4.53
C ALA A 75 -7.71 -10.67 -4.20
N LEU A 76 -6.98 -10.43 -3.11
CA LEU A 76 -5.92 -11.33 -2.66
C LEU A 76 -6.48 -12.62 -2.05
N SER A 77 -7.59 -12.58 -1.31
CA SER A 77 -8.22 -13.79 -0.77
C SER A 77 -8.64 -14.74 -1.90
N ALA A 78 -9.17 -14.21 -3.00
CA ALA A 78 -9.55 -14.97 -4.18
C ALA A 78 -8.32 -15.61 -4.87
N ALA A 79 -7.17 -14.92 -4.87
CA ALA A 79 -5.95 -15.39 -5.49
C ALA A 79 -5.14 -16.38 -4.65
N LEU A 80 -5.22 -16.31 -3.31
CA LEU A 80 -4.25 -16.95 -2.39
C LEU A 80 -4.80 -18.09 -1.54
N GLY A 81 -6.06 -18.49 -1.74
CA GLY A 81 -6.61 -19.74 -1.20
C GLY A 81 -6.93 -19.73 0.30
N GLY A 82 -7.49 -18.63 0.82
CA GLY A 82 -8.06 -18.59 2.18
C GLY A 82 -7.08 -18.28 3.32
N ARG A 83 -5.83 -17.95 3.01
CA ARG A 83 -4.87 -17.40 3.99
C ARG A 83 -5.38 -16.10 4.61
N ARG A 84 -4.98 -15.82 5.84
CA ARG A 84 -5.29 -14.54 6.48
C ARG A 84 -4.53 -13.41 5.77
N ILE A 85 -5.22 -12.30 5.51
CA ILE A 85 -4.66 -11.14 4.82
C ILE A 85 -4.83 -9.90 5.68
N ASP A 86 -3.69 -9.37 6.11
CA ASP A 86 -3.61 -8.10 6.82
C ASP A 86 -3.21 -7.02 5.82
N VAL A 87 -4.04 -5.99 5.70
CA VAL A 87 -3.82 -4.85 4.81
C VAL A 87 -3.49 -3.65 5.66
N VAL A 88 -2.34 -3.04 5.43
CA VAL A 88 -1.84 -1.87 6.13
C VAL A 88 -1.73 -0.73 5.14
N ILE A 89 -2.44 0.36 5.40
CA ILE A 89 -2.28 1.61 4.67
C ILE A 89 -1.23 2.41 5.43
N GLU A 90 -0.07 2.57 4.81
CA GLU A 90 1.09 3.25 5.39
C GLU A 90 1.05 4.75 5.13
N ASP A 91 0.54 5.14 3.95
CA ASP A 91 0.43 6.54 3.57
C ASP A 91 -0.76 6.76 2.62
N VAL A 92 -1.14 8.02 2.48
CA VAL A 92 -2.19 8.47 1.58
C VAL A 92 -1.71 9.63 0.72
N VAL A 93 -1.97 9.54 -0.58
CA VAL A 93 -1.74 10.66 -1.49
C VAL A 93 -3.07 11.35 -1.77
N GLN A 94 -3.05 12.68 -1.73
CA GLN A 94 -4.13 13.52 -2.18
C GLN A 94 -3.59 14.40 -3.30
N GLU A 95 -4.21 14.35 -4.47
CA GLU A 95 -3.95 15.38 -5.47
C GLU A 95 -4.61 16.66 -4.98
N VAL A 96 -3.82 17.49 -4.29
CA VAL A 96 -4.29 18.81 -3.87
C VAL A 96 -4.33 19.66 -5.13
N LEU A 97 -5.51 19.87 -5.70
CA LEU A 97 -5.71 20.97 -6.62
C LEU A 97 -5.39 22.25 -5.84
N HIS A 98 -4.18 22.76 -6.01
CA HIS A 98 -3.81 24.06 -5.48
C HIS A 98 -4.63 25.10 -6.26
N ALA A 99 -5.76 25.53 -5.69
CA ALA A 99 -6.35 26.79 -6.10
C ALA A 99 -5.23 27.84 -6.01
N PRO A 100 -4.94 28.61 -7.08
CA PRO A 100 -3.84 29.58 -7.03
C PRO A 100 -4.06 30.43 -5.78
N ALA A 101 -3.05 30.49 -4.92
CA ALA A 101 -3.08 31.30 -3.71
C ALA A 101 -3.59 32.69 -4.09
N ALA A 102 -4.88 32.97 -3.81
CA ALA A 102 -5.41 34.30 -3.95
C ALA A 102 -4.53 35.15 -3.05
N ALA A 103 -3.79 36.08 -3.66
CA ALA A 103 -2.81 36.91 -2.99
C ALA A 103 -3.44 37.52 -1.73
N THR A 104 -3.18 36.92 -0.59
CA THR A 104 -3.44 37.54 0.71
C THR A 104 -2.37 38.59 0.86
N ALA A 105 -2.62 39.76 0.26
CA ALA A 105 -1.97 40.98 0.66
C ALA A 105 -2.27 41.18 2.14
N PHE A 106 -1.28 40.97 3.00
CA PHE A 106 -1.31 41.54 4.33
C PHE A 106 -1.28 43.05 4.16
N PRO A 107 -2.29 43.81 4.63
CA PRO A 107 -2.18 45.27 4.61
C PRO A 107 -1.05 45.66 5.55
N GLU A 108 0.02 46.22 4.98
CA GLU A 108 1.07 46.91 5.73
C GLU A 108 0.43 48.08 6.46
N ALA A 109 0.33 47.96 7.79
CA ALA A 109 -0.14 49.05 8.65
C ALA A 109 0.97 50.11 8.70
N ALA A 110 0.70 51.25 8.07
CA ALA A 110 1.56 52.44 8.14
C ALA A 110 1.59 53.02 9.57
N PRO A 111 2.77 53.39 10.08
CA PRO A 111 2.92 54.53 10.99
C PRO A 111 3.22 55.83 10.22
#